data_AF-A0A531J5I5-F1
#
_entry.id   AF-A0A531J5I5-F1
#
_cell.length_a   1.000
_cell.length_b   1.000
_cell.length_c   1.000
_cell.angle_alpha   90.00
_cell.angle_beta   90.00
_cell.angle_gamma   90.00
#
_symmetry.space_group_name_H-M   'P 1'
#
loop_
_entity.id
_entity.type
_entity.pdbx_description
1 polymer ?
#
loop_
_entity_poly.entity_id
_entity_poly.type
_entity_poly.pdbx_seq_one_letter_code
_entity_poly.pdbx_strand_id
1 'polypeptide(L)'
;MATNDPAPVILIDDDADLLKATRQTLELAGFAVSAFSMAREALAGLDAGFAGVVVSDIRMPEIDGLQLFDHIVEVDPDIPVILVTGHGDIAMAVKAIKDGAYDFITKP
;
A
#
# COMPACT_ATOMS: atom_id res chain seq x y z
N MET A 1 14.61 23.76 -10.49
CA MET A 1 13.93 22.71 -11.28
C MET A 1 13.74 21.54 -10.34
N ALA A 2 12.56 21.37 -9.75
CA ALA A 2 12.27 20.14 -9.03
C ALA A 2 12.14 19.05 -10.09
N THR A 3 13.08 18.13 -10.13
CA THR A 3 12.91 16.88 -10.88
C THR A 3 11.68 16.23 -10.26
N ASN A 4 10.58 16.22 -11.00
CA ASN A 4 9.39 15.48 -10.62
C ASN A 4 9.69 14.00 -10.86
N ASP A 5 10.61 13.45 -10.06
CA ASP A 5 10.86 12.03 -10.04
C ASP A 5 9.53 11.35 -9.71
N PRO A 6 9.10 10.36 -10.50
CA PRO A 6 7.84 9.69 -10.27
C PRO A 6 7.88 9.09 -8.88
N ALA A 7 6.98 9.56 -7.99
CA ALA A 7 6.91 9.06 -6.63
C ALA A 7 6.80 7.52 -6.66
N PRO A 8 7.71 6.80 -5.98
CA PRO A 8 7.67 5.35 -5.98
C PRO A 8 6.40 4.87 -5.27
N VAL A 9 5.71 3.92 -5.89
CA VAL A 9 4.51 3.29 -5.34
C VAL A 9 4.85 1.84 -5.03
N ILE A 10 4.72 1.45 -3.77
CA ILE A 10 4.78 0.05 -3.37
C ILE A 10 3.36 -0.49 -3.42
N LEU A 11 3.12 -1.49 -4.26
CA LEU A 11 1.83 -2.16 -4.40
C LEU A 11 1.93 -3.57 -3.81
N ILE A 12 0.98 -3.92 -2.96
CA ILE A 12 0.95 -5.21 -2.27
C ILE A 12 -0.45 -5.81 -2.41
N ASP A 13 -0.51 -6.98 -3.03
CA ASP A 13 -1.77 -7.70 -3.29
C ASP A 13 -1.43 -9.19 -3.48
N ASP A 14 -2.14 -10.08 -2.79
CA ASP A 14 -1.93 -11.53 -2.89
C ASP A 14 -2.54 -12.12 -4.18
N ASP A 15 -3.46 -11.39 -4.83
CA ASP A 15 -4.01 -11.75 -6.13
C ASP A 15 -3.06 -11.32 -7.25
N ALA A 16 -2.38 -12.27 -7.88
CA ALA A 16 -1.41 -12.01 -8.94
C ALA A 16 -2.02 -11.34 -10.19
N ASP A 17 -3.28 -11.63 -10.52
CA ASP A 17 -3.96 -11.02 -11.67
C ASP A 17 -4.29 -9.56 -11.36
N LEU A 18 -4.79 -9.27 -10.15
CA LEU A 18 -5.08 -7.93 -9.69
C LEU A 18 -3.82 -7.09 -9.50
N LEU A 19 -2.77 -7.68 -8.93
CA LEU A 19 -1.45 -7.08 -8.76
C LEU A 19 -0.89 -6.62 -10.10
N LYS A 20 -0.95 -7.48 -11.12
CA LYS A 20 -0.48 -7.16 -12.47
C LYS A 20 -1.31 -6.05 -13.12
N ALA A 21 -2.64 -6.14 -13.05
CA ALA A 21 -3.52 -5.14 -13.65
C ALA A 21 -3.36 -3.75 -12.99
N THR A 22 -3.29 -3.71 -11.67
CA THR A 22 -3.12 -2.48 -10.88
C THR A 22 -1.74 -1.87 -11.12
N ARG A 23 -0.69 -2.70 -11.11
CA ARG A 23 0.68 -2.28 -11.47
C ARG A 23 0.71 -1.63 -12.85
N GLN A 24 0.16 -2.30 -13.87
CA GLN A 24 0.14 -1.75 -15.23
C GLN A 24 -0.61 -0.43 -15.31
N THR A 25 -1.73 -0.32 -14.59
CA THR A 25 -2.53 0.91 -14.55
C THR A 25 -1.76 2.08 -13.95
N LEU A 26 -1.05 1.85 -12.85
CA LEU A 26 -0.23 2.85 -12.18
C LEU A 26 1.03 3.21 -13.00
N GLU A 27 1.68 2.24 -13.62
CA GLU A 27 2.80 2.48 -14.54
C GLU A 27 2.36 3.32 -15.76
N LEU A 28 1.17 3.05 -16.31
CA LEU A 28 0.58 3.86 -17.39
C LEU A 28 0.23 5.28 -16.96
N ALA A 29 -0.09 5.49 -15.70
CA ALA A 29 -0.29 6.82 -15.11
C ALA A 29 1.03 7.56 -14.82
N GLY A 30 2.18 6.92 -15.05
CA GLY A 30 3.51 7.51 -14.92
C GLY A 30 4.16 7.32 -13.55
N PHE A 31 3.64 6.41 -12.71
CA PHE A 31 4.25 6.08 -11.41
C PHE A 31 5.31 4.98 -11.53
N ALA A 32 6.32 5.02 -10.66
CA ALA A 32 7.31 3.95 -10.54
C ALA A 32 6.80 2.90 -9.54
N VAL A 33 6.32 1.74 -10.02
CA VAL A 33 5.61 0.77 -9.19
C VAL A 33 6.48 -0.44 -8.85
N SER A 34 6.62 -0.73 -7.56
CA SER A 34 7.19 -1.98 -7.05
C SER A 34 6.08 -2.85 -6.50
N ALA A 35 5.79 -3.96 -7.17
CA ALA A 35 4.68 -4.85 -6.83
C ALA A 35 5.16 -6.11 -6.10
N PHE A 36 4.51 -6.44 -4.98
CA PHE A 36 4.83 -7.59 -4.13
C PHE A 36 3.57 -8.42 -3.88
N SER A 37 3.70 -9.75 -3.93
CA SER A 37 2.60 -10.66 -3.56
C SER A 37 2.51 -10.95 -2.07
N MET A 38 3.50 -10.49 -1.29
CA MET A 38 3.62 -10.75 0.14
C MET A 38 4.03 -9.48 0.88
N ALA A 39 3.26 -9.11 1.92
CA ALA A 39 3.53 -7.94 2.75
C ALA A 39 4.94 -7.92 3.37
N ARG A 40 5.46 -9.10 3.72
CA ARG A 40 6.82 -9.26 4.29
C ARG A 40 7.92 -8.79 3.34
N GLU A 41 7.76 -9.03 2.03
CA GLU A 41 8.77 -8.63 1.04
C GLU A 41 8.81 -7.11 0.89
N ALA A 42 7.65 -6.46 0.95
CA ALA A 42 7.55 -5.01 0.92
C ALA A 42 8.20 -4.38 2.17
N LEU A 43 7.95 -4.93 3.36
CA LEU A 43 8.56 -4.45 4.61
C LEU A 43 10.10 -4.53 4.60
N ALA A 44 10.68 -5.53 3.92
CA ALA A 44 12.13 -5.65 3.84
C ALA A 44 12.80 -4.54 3.02
N GLY A 45 12.03 -3.85 2.16
CA GLY A 45 12.50 -2.74 1.32
C GLY A 45 12.08 -1.36 1.81
N LEU A 46 11.30 -1.26 2.90
CA LEU A 46 10.84 0.00 3.48
C LEU A 46 11.84 0.50 4.52
N ASP A 47 12.25 1.76 4.39
CA ASP A 47 13.06 2.48 5.36
C ASP A 47 12.46 3.87 5.64
N ALA A 48 12.95 4.54 6.69
CA ALA A 48 12.50 5.88 7.08
C ALA A 48 12.92 7.00 6.09
N GLY A 49 13.54 6.65 4.96
CA GLY A 49 13.84 7.57 3.86
C GLY A 49 12.93 7.37 2.66
N PHE A 50 11.94 6.47 2.74
CA PHE A 50 11.06 6.13 1.64
C PHE A 50 10.10 7.28 1.31
N ALA A 51 10.48 8.07 0.30
CA ALA A 51 9.67 9.18 -0.21
C ALA A 51 8.64 8.71 -1.25
N GLY A 52 7.76 7.77 -0.88
CA GLY A 52 6.77 7.16 -1.76
C GLY A 52 5.42 6.89 -1.10
N VAL A 53 4.58 6.10 -1.78
CA VAL A 53 3.25 5.70 -1.28
C VAL A 53 3.17 4.18 -1.21
N VAL A 54 2.56 3.66 -0.15
CA VAL A 54 2.27 2.22 -0.02
C VAL A 54 0.79 1.98 -0.28
N VAL A 55 0.48 1.04 -1.16
CA VAL A 55 -0.88 0.60 -1.49
C VAL A 55 -0.94 -0.90 -1.18
N SER A 56 -1.79 -1.29 -0.23
CA SER A 56 -1.86 -2.69 0.22
C SER A 56 -3.29 -3.20 0.26
N ASP A 57 -3.51 -4.47 -0.11
CA ASP A 57 -4.74 -5.16 0.30
C ASP A 57 -4.76 -5.31 1.83
N ILE A 58 -5.94 -5.31 2.44
CA ILE A 58 -6.12 -5.64 3.84
C ILE A 58 -6.16 -7.15 4.05
N ARG A 59 -6.83 -7.87 3.15
CA ARG A 59 -7.08 -9.31 3.26
C ARG A 59 -5.94 -10.08 2.60
N MET A 60 -4.80 -10.18 3.27
CA MET A 60 -3.67 -10.98 2.79
C MET A 60 -3.41 -12.18 3.71
N PRO A 61 -2.91 -13.30 3.15
CA PRO A 61 -2.43 -14.42 3.94
C PRO A 61 -1.17 -14.04 4.74
N GLU A 62 -1.01 -14.66 5.91
CA GLU A 62 0.08 -14.45 6.87
C GLU A 62 0.06 -13.12 7.64
N ILE A 63 0.15 -11.99 6.94
CA ILE A 63 0.18 -10.63 7.54
C ILE A 63 -0.95 -9.84 6.91
N ASP A 64 -1.87 -9.36 7.75
CA ASP A 64 -2.96 -8.50 7.27
C ASP A 64 -2.46 -7.06 6.96
N GLY A 65 -3.19 -6.33 6.12
CA GLY A 65 -2.77 -4.98 5.74
C GLY A 65 -2.77 -3.96 6.88
N LEU A 66 -3.47 -4.22 7.99
CA LEU A 66 -3.43 -3.37 9.18
C LEU A 66 -2.14 -3.58 9.99
N GLN A 67 -1.70 -4.83 10.13
CA GLN A 67 -0.42 -5.17 10.75
C GLN A 67 0.74 -4.61 9.91
N LEU A 68 0.64 -4.67 8.58
CA LEU A 68 1.58 -4.02 7.69
C LEU A 68 1.61 -2.50 7.95
N PHE A 69 0.45 -1.86 8.03
CA PHE A 69 0.33 -0.45 8.33
C PHE A 69 0.99 -0.09 9.67
N ASP A 70 0.69 -0.85 10.73
CA ASP A 70 1.29 -0.62 12.05
C ASP A 70 2.83 -0.68 11.99
N HIS A 71 3.40 -1.65 11.25
CA HIS A 71 4.86 -1.73 11.05
C HIS A 71 5.42 -0.55 10.26
N ILE A 72 4.70 -0.08 9.23
CA ILE A 72 5.13 1.09 8.44
C ILE A 72 5.13 2.34 9.31
N VAL A 73 4.10 2.55 10.11
CA VAL A 73 4.00 3.70 11.03
C VAL A 73 5.09 3.65 12.10
N GLU A 74 5.49 2.46 12.57
CA GLU A 74 6.62 2.29 13.48
C GLU A 74 7.97 2.64 12.82
N VAL A 75 8.12 2.38 11.52
CA VAL A 75 9.33 2.74 10.75
C VAL A 75 9.35 4.24 10.47
N ASP A 76 8.27 4.76 9.90
CA ASP A 76 8.08 6.17 9.61
C ASP A 76 6.57 6.51 9.45
N PRO A 77 5.99 7.31 10.36
CA PRO A 77 4.59 7.71 10.29
C PRO A 77 4.29 8.69 9.14
N ASP A 78 5.31 9.30 8.52
CA ASP A 78 5.13 10.22 7.39
C ASP A 78 4.91 9.47 6.07
N ILE A 79 5.10 8.15 6.02
CA ILE A 79 4.83 7.34 4.83
C ILE A 79 3.32 7.17 4.64
N PRO A 80 2.73 7.70 3.56
CA PRO A 80 1.30 7.53 3.28
C PRO A 80 0.99 6.08 2.89
N VAL A 81 0.09 5.46 3.63
CA VAL A 81 -0.42 4.11 3.38
C VAL A 81 -1.89 4.17 2.97
N ILE A 82 -2.19 3.61 1.79
CA ILE A 82 -3.54 3.45 1.24
C ILE A 82 -3.91 1.97 1.35
N LEU A 83 -5.01 1.70 2.04
CA LEU A 83 -5.53 0.35 2.18
C LEU A 83 -6.62 0.09 1.15
N VAL A 84 -6.53 -1.02 0.45
CA VAL A 84 -7.48 -1.44 -0.58
C VAL A 84 -8.13 -2.74 -0.13
N THR A 85 -9.43 -2.95 -0.32
CA THR A 85 -10.04 -4.27 -0.02
C THR A 85 -11.34 -4.52 -0.78
N GLY A 86 -11.57 -5.75 -1.25
CA GLY A 86 -12.83 -6.14 -1.90
C GLY A 86 -13.95 -6.55 -0.95
N HIS A 87 -13.64 -6.73 0.34
CA HIS A 87 -14.63 -7.09 1.37
C HIS A 87 -14.56 -6.06 2.50
N GLY A 88 -14.81 -4.81 2.16
CA GLY A 88 -14.71 -3.69 3.09
C GLY A 88 -15.84 -3.71 4.12
N ASP A 89 -15.51 -4.06 5.37
CA ASP A 89 -16.34 -3.71 6.51
C ASP A 89 -16.10 -2.22 6.84
N ILE A 90 -17.17 -1.43 6.90
CA ILE A 90 -17.12 -0.01 7.26
C ILE A 90 -16.40 0.18 8.62
N ALA A 91 -16.59 -0.74 9.57
CA ALA A 91 -15.94 -0.65 10.87
C ALA A 91 -14.41 -0.74 10.75
N MET A 92 -13.91 -1.56 9.83
CA MET A 92 -12.49 -1.71 9.56
C MET A 92 -11.92 -0.46 8.89
N ALA A 93 -12.61 0.10 7.90
CA ALA A 93 -12.20 1.35 7.25
C ALA A 93 -12.11 2.50 8.26
N VAL A 94 -13.13 2.65 9.13
CA VAL A 94 -13.14 3.68 10.18
C VAL A 94 -11.99 3.46 11.18
N LYS A 95 -11.66 2.21 11.51
CA LYS A 95 -10.52 1.92 12.39
C LYS A 95 -9.20 2.32 11.72
N ALA A 96 -8.97 1.94 10.47
CA ALA A 96 -7.75 2.28 9.75
C ALA A 96 -7.51 3.80 9.66
N ILE A 97 -8.55 4.57 9.32
CA ILE A 97 -8.45 6.03 9.25
C ILE A 97 -8.16 6.64 10.64
N LYS A 98 -8.74 6.08 11.71
CA LYS A 98 -8.43 6.51 13.09
C LYS A 98 -7.00 6.19 13.50
N ASP A 99 -6.48 5.06 13.03
CA ASP A 99 -5.13 4.58 13.33
C ASP A 99 -4.06 5.33 12.49
N GLY A 100 -4.49 6.13 11.50
CA GLY A 100 -3.63 7.04 10.74
C GLY A 100 -3.42 6.65 9.27
N ALA A 101 -4.16 5.66 8.76
CA ALA A 101 -4.12 5.33 7.34
C ALA A 101 -4.55 6.55 6.51
N TYR A 102 -3.86 6.76 5.38
CA TYR A 102 -4.08 7.94 4.55
C TYR A 102 -5.43 7.87 3.85
N ASP A 103 -5.76 6.72 3.28
CA ASP A 103 -7.05 6.48 2.63
C ASP A 103 -7.42 5.00 2.62
N PHE A 104 -8.71 4.73 2.40
CA PHE A 104 -9.27 3.39 2.27
C PHE A 104 -10.11 3.30 1.00
N ILE A 105 -9.77 2.36 0.12
CA ILE A 105 -10.44 2.13 -1.16
C ILE A 105 -11.08 0.75 -1.18
N THR A 106 -12.37 0.69 -1.51
CA THR A 106 -13.04 -0.59 -1.77
C THR A 106 -12.76 -1.06 -3.20
N LYS A 107 -12.27 -2.29 -3.38
CA LYS A 107 -12.26 -2.94 -4.70
C LYS A 107 -13.72 -3.12 -5.16
N PRO A 108 -14.04 -2.88 -6.44
CA PRO A 108 -15.38 -3.11 -6.99
C PRO A 108 -15.75 -4.60 -7.01
#